data_AF-A0A923WMC1-F1
#
_entry.id   AF-A0A923WMC1-F1
#
_cell.length_a   1.000
_cell.length_b   1.000
_cell.length_c   1.000
_cell.angle_alpha   90.00
_cell.angle_beta   90.00
_cell.angle_gamma   90.00
#
_symmetry.space_group_name_H-M   'P 1'
#
loop_
_entity.id
_entity.type
_entity.pdbx_description
1 polymer ?
#
loop_
_entity_poly.entity_id
_entity_poly.type
_entity_poly.pdbx_seq_one_letter_code
_entity_poly.pdbx_strand_id
1 'polypeptide(L)' 'MKALAAGRWLFGALAGASLDARAASGVTTNTLDYTIDTGGGLVFKVLRVKSSKAGIGDIASLVYNGVEYQGQ' A
#
# COMPACT_ATOMS: atom_id res chain seq x y z
N MET A 1 -18.50 61.81 8.94
CA MET A 1 -19.34 60.62 9.19
C MET A 1 -19.72 60.10 7.82
N LYS A 2 -19.40 58.90 7.33
CA LYS A 2 -19.27 57.58 7.96
C LYS A 2 -18.50 56.75 6.91
N ALA A 3 -17.37 56.15 7.28
CA ALA A 3 -16.69 55.18 6.45
C ALA A 3 -17.51 53.88 6.44
N LEU A 4 -17.75 53.27 5.27
CA LEU A 4 -18.19 51.88 5.20
C LEU A 4 -17.21 51.11 4.33
N ALA A 5 -16.22 50.51 5.00
CA ALA A 5 -15.35 49.50 4.43
C ALA A 5 -16.19 48.25 4.14
N ALA A 6 -16.41 47.95 2.86
CA ALA A 6 -16.96 46.66 2.44
C ALA A 6 -15.81 45.80 1.88
N GLY A 7 -14.93 45.38 2.78
CA GLY A 7 -14.03 44.26 2.54
C GLY A 7 -14.64 43.00 3.16
N ARG A 8 -14.72 41.91 2.39
CA ARG A 8 -14.33 40.56 2.84
C ARG A 8 -14.62 39.48 1.79
N TRP A 9 -13.53 39.06 1.14
CA TRP A 9 -13.14 37.67 0.93
C TRP A 9 -14.26 36.66 0.66
N LEU A 10 -14.63 36.48 -0.61
CA LEU A 10 -15.23 35.23 -1.08
C LEU A 10 -14.14 34.31 -1.67
N PHE A 11 -13.19 33.90 -0.83
CA PHE A 11 -12.29 32.78 -1.11
C PHE A 11 -12.42 31.81 0.06
N GLY A 12 -13.49 31.03 0.06
CA GLY A 12 -13.88 30.16 1.17
C GLY A 12 -13.81 28.68 0.78
N ALA A 13 -12.64 28.09 1.02
CA ALA A 13 -12.38 26.70 1.37
C ALA A 13 -12.92 25.58 0.45
N LEU A 14 -12.08 25.16 -0.51
CA LEU A 14 -11.97 23.75 -0.90
C LEU A 14 -10.63 23.18 -0.37
N ALA A 15 -10.40 23.35 0.93
CA ALA A 15 -9.18 22.86 1.57
C ALA A 15 -9.34 21.39 1.95
N GLY A 16 -8.66 20.53 1.19
CA GLY A 16 -7.92 19.40 1.77
C GLY A 16 -8.73 18.20 2.26
N ALA A 17 -9.65 17.66 1.47
CA ALA A 17 -9.95 16.24 1.60
C ALA A 17 -8.79 15.45 0.98
N SER A 18 -7.69 15.25 1.71
CA SER A 18 -6.71 14.24 1.35
C SER A 18 -7.42 12.89 1.51
N LEU A 19 -7.85 12.31 0.40
CA LEU A 19 -8.21 10.91 0.35
C LEU A 19 -6.93 10.12 0.60
N ASP A 20 -6.67 9.77 1.86
CA ASP A 20 -5.73 8.71 2.17
C ASP A 20 -6.35 7.42 1.62
N ALA A 21 -6.07 7.13 0.35
CA ALA A 21 -6.31 5.83 -0.24
C ALA A 21 -5.41 4.83 0.49
N ARG A 22 -5.88 4.34 1.64
CA ARG A 22 -5.31 3.18 2.32
C ARG A 22 -5.49 2.03 1.34
N ALA A 23 -4.44 1.72 0.59
CA ALA A 23 -4.47 0.54 -0.27
C ALA A 23 -4.75 -0.68 0.61
N ALA A 24 -5.70 -1.51 0.17
CA ALA A 24 -6.22 -2.59 0.99
C ALA A 24 -5.17 -3.69 1.13
N SER A 25 -4.93 -4.15 2.36
CA SER A 25 -4.15 -5.37 2.59
C SER A 25 -4.96 -6.59 2.17
N GLY A 26 -4.33 -7.54 1.49
CA GLY A 26 -4.98 -8.74 0.99
C GLY A 26 -4.08 -9.97 1.04
N VAL A 27 -4.72 -11.14 1.06
CA VAL A 27 -4.05 -12.42 0.91
C VAL A 27 -4.67 -13.15 -0.28
N THR A 28 -3.83 -13.46 -1.27
CA THR A 28 -4.19 -14.32 -2.39
C THR A 28 -3.62 -15.70 -2.15
N THR A 29 -4.46 -16.72 -2.25
CA THR A 29 -4.05 -18.11 -2.03
C THR A 29 -3.90 -18.82 -3.37
N ASN A 30 -2.72 -19.38 -3.62
CA ASN A 30 -2.43 -20.23 -4.77
C ASN A 30 -2.08 -21.64 -4.29
N THR A 31 -1.98 -22.59 -5.21
CA THR A 31 -1.58 -23.98 -4.88
C THR A 31 -0.21 -24.05 -4.20
N LEU A 32 0.74 -23.21 -4.63
CA LEU A 32 2.14 -23.27 -4.20
C LEU A 32 2.50 -22.26 -3.12
N ASP A 33 1.77 -21.14 -3.04
CA ASP A 33 2.10 -20.01 -2.18
C ASP A 33 0.88 -19.26 -1.66
N TYR A 34 1.10 -18.45 -0.63
CA TYR A 34 0.29 -17.29 -0.32
C TYR A 34 1.01 -16.06 -0.82
N THR A 35 0.31 -15.17 -1.53
CA THR A 35 0.78 -13.81 -1.80
C THR A 35 0.11 -12.87 -0.82
N ILE A 36 0.92 -12.15 -0.05
CA ILE A 36 0.48 -11.16 0.91
C ILE A 36 0.78 -9.79 0.32
N ASP A 37 -0.25 -9.02 0.02
CA ASP A 37 -0.14 -7.62 -0.36
C ASP A 37 -0.52 -6.77 0.85
N THR A 38 0.39 -5.93 1.30
CA THR A 38 0.14 -5.06 2.47
C THR A 38 -0.64 -3.80 2.11
N GLY A 39 -0.82 -3.51 0.81
CA GLY A 39 -1.26 -2.22 0.30
C GLY A 39 -0.23 -1.10 0.46
N GLY A 40 0.85 -1.31 1.21
CA GLY A 40 1.87 -0.31 1.51
C GLY A 40 3.09 -0.36 0.56
N GLY A 41 2.97 -1.00 -0.59
CA GLY A 41 4.09 -1.21 -1.52
C GLY A 41 4.97 -2.41 -1.17
N LEU A 42 4.67 -3.15 -0.10
CA LEU A 42 5.30 -4.44 0.22
C LEU A 42 4.37 -5.59 -0.19
N VAL A 43 4.89 -6.48 -1.05
CA VAL A 43 4.24 -7.73 -1.44
C VAL A 43 5.23 -8.86 -1.22
N PHE A 44 4.83 -9.91 -0.52
CA PHE A 44 5.69 -11.08 -0.32
C PHE A 44 4.95 -12.39 -0.50
N LYS A 45 5.69 -13.42 -0.91
CA LYS A 45 5.16 -14.75 -1.15
C LYS A 45 5.71 -15.74 -0.15
N VAL A 46 4.83 -16.52 0.46
CA VAL A 46 5.16 -17.56 1.43
C VAL A 46 4.82 -18.92 0.85
N LEU A 47 5.78 -19.85 0.83
CA LEU A 47 5.57 -21.19 0.28
C LEU A 47 4.59 -22.01 1.13
N ARG A 48 3.67 -22.70 0.44
CA ARG A 48 2.74 -23.68 1.02
C ARG A 48 3.20 -25.12 0.83
N VAL A 49 4.19 -25.32 -0.04
CA VAL A 49 4.75 -26.62 -0.38
C VAL A 49 6.27 -26.60 -0.20
N LYS A 50 6.84 -27.76 0.07
CA LYS A 50 8.29 -27.94 0.16
C LYS A 50 8.90 -28.07 -1.24
N SER A 51 10.09 -27.52 -1.42
CA SER A 51 10.96 -27.78 -2.57
C SER A 51 12.31 -28.36 -2.11
N SER A 52 13.23 -28.57 -3.05
CA SER A 52 14.60 -29.00 -2.75
C SER A 52 15.46 -27.92 -2.08
N LYS A 53 15.11 -26.64 -2.23
CA LYS A 53 15.87 -25.49 -1.72
C LYS A 53 15.17 -24.73 -0.59
N ALA A 54 13.87 -24.96 -0.39
CA ALA A 54 13.03 -24.21 0.54
C ALA A 54 11.95 -25.08 1.19
N GLY A 55 11.62 -24.75 2.44
CA GLY A 55 10.56 -25.35 3.23
C GLY A 55 9.20 -24.66 3.07
N ILE A 56 8.18 -25.28 3.67
CA ILE A 56 6.87 -24.64 3.86
C ILE A 56 7.06 -23.48 4.84
N GLY A 57 6.54 -22.30 4.50
CA GLY A 57 6.69 -21.08 5.31
C GLY A 57 7.85 -20.19 4.87
N ASP A 58 8.73 -20.66 3.98
CA ASP A 58 9.83 -19.84 3.48
C ASP A 58 9.31 -18.71 2.58
N ILE A 59 10.00 -17.57 2.63
CA ILE A 59 9.73 -16.46 1.72
C ILE A 59 10.35 -16.76 0.36
N ALA A 60 9.50 -16.88 -0.65
CA ALA A 60 9.90 -17.14 -2.04
C ALA A 60 10.10 -15.85 -2.86
N SER A 61 9.53 -14.73 -2.43
CA SER A 61 9.64 -13.42 -3.07
C SER A 61 9.31 -12.34 -2.05
N LEU A 62 10.03 -11.22 -2.13
CA LEU A 62 9.88 -10.04 -1.28
C LEU A 62 10.03 -8.81 -2.17
N VAL A 63 8.91 -8.29 -2.66
CA VAL A 63 8.88 -7.10 -3.52
C VAL A 63 8.53 -5.89 -2.68
N TYR A 64 9.41 -4.89 -2.66
CA TYR A 64 9.16 -3.60 -2.03
C TYR A 64 9.27 -2.47 -3.06
N ASN A 65 8.21 -1.70 -3.21
CA ASN A 65 8.08 -0.62 -4.19
C ASN A 65 8.48 -1.05 -5.62
N GLY A 66 8.13 -2.28 -5.99
CA GLY A 66 8.42 -2.87 -7.30
C GLY A 66 9.82 -3.47 -7.46
N VAL A 67 10.67 -3.42 -6.43
CA VAL A 67 12.01 -4.04 -6.45
C VAL A 67 11.97 -5.37 -5.71
N GLU A 68 12.48 -6.43 -6.34
CA GLU A 68 12.61 -7.76 -5.74
C GLU A 68 13.87 -7.82 -4.85
N TYR A 69 13.69 -8.26 -3.61
CA TYR A 69 14.74 -8.35 -2.60
C TYR A 69 15.02 -9.78 -2.13
N GLN A 70 14.20 -10.76 -2.51
CA GLN A 70 14.51 -12.15 -2.18
C GLN A 70 15.55 -12.70 -3.17
N GLY A 71 16.71 -13.09 -2.65
CA GLY A 71 17.77 -13.76 -3.41
C GLY A 71 17.40 -15.21 -3.70
N GLN A 72 17.68 -15.67 -4.92
CA GLN A 72 17.41 -17.05 -5.39
C GLN A 72 18.38 -18.09 -4.81
#